data_AF-D2Q125-F1
#
_entry.id   AF-D2Q125-F1
#
_cell.length_a   1.000
_cell.length_b   1.000
_cell.length_c   1.000
_cell.angle_alpha   90.00
_cell.angle_beta   90.00
_cell.angle_gamma   90.00
#
_symmetry.space_group_name_H-M   'P 1'
#
loop_
_entity.id
_entity.type
_entity.pdbx_description
1 polymer ?
#
loop_
_entity_poly.entity_id
_entity_poly.type
_entity_poly.pdbx_seq_one_letter_code
_entity_poly.pdbx_strand_id
1 'polypeptide(L)'
;MSDQCCDMMRNAIEVDDIPVFYRPRFRTWVLEQQDGLNTRWRLEYCPWCGVKLPSSLSEEWMTEMNRRGFGPRAQDDDLPADLLDDRWWKALGL
;
A
#
# COMPACT_ATOMS: atom_id res chain seq x y z
N MET A 1 14.89 -4.61 4.28
CA MET A 1 15.05 -4.07 2.91
C MET A 1 13.91 -3.11 2.69
N SER A 2 14.20 -1.90 2.20
CA SER A 2 13.18 -0.89 1.91
C SER A 2 12.39 -1.34 0.69
N ASP A 3 11.06 -1.38 0.77
CA ASP A 3 10.18 -1.69 -0.37
C ASP A 3 10.27 -0.63 -1.49
N GLN A 4 11.02 0.46 -1.24
CA GLN A 4 11.17 1.61 -2.13
C GLN A 4 12.28 1.37 -3.16
N CYS A 5 11.98 1.69 -4.42
CA CYS A 5 12.88 1.45 -5.54
C CYS A 5 14.08 2.42 -5.66
N CYS A 6 14.00 3.61 -5.04
CA CYS A 6 15.07 4.61 -5.05
C CYS A 6 14.96 5.52 -3.82
N ASP A 7 16.04 6.24 -3.53
CA ASP A 7 16.09 7.13 -2.36
C ASP A 7 15.08 8.29 -2.48
N MET A 8 14.79 8.77 -3.69
CA MET A 8 13.77 9.80 -3.89
C MET A 8 12.37 9.33 -3.52
N MET A 9 11.99 8.10 -3.89
CA MET A 9 10.71 7.51 -3.48
C MET A 9 10.67 7.32 -1.96
N ARG A 10 11.77 6.84 -1.36
CA ARG A 10 11.87 6.66 0.09
C ARG A 10 11.67 7.98 0.84
N ASN A 11 12.38 9.02 0.42
CA ASN A 11 12.26 10.34 1.02
C ASN A 11 10.85 10.92 0.83
N ALA A 12 10.26 10.72 -0.35
CA ALA A 12 8.94 11.27 -0.66
C ALA A 12 7.80 10.69 0.19
N ILE A 13 7.91 9.44 0.64
CA ILE A 13 6.89 8.83 1.52
C ILE A 13 7.12 9.13 3.00
N GLU A 14 8.30 9.65 3.36
CA GLU A 14 8.69 10.02 4.74
C GLU A 14 8.47 11.51 5.04
N VAL A 15 8.47 12.36 4.01
CA VAL A 15 8.31 13.82 4.13
C VAL A 15 6.84 14.20 3.94
N ASP A 16 6.27 14.87 4.95
CA ASP A 16 4.84 15.25 4.98
C ASP A 16 4.43 16.25 3.87
N ASP A 17 5.37 17.02 3.32
CA ASP A 17 5.10 18.02 2.27
C ASP A 17 4.92 17.43 0.86
N ILE A 18 5.23 16.15 0.68
CA ILE A 18 5.05 15.46 -0.60
C ILE A 18 3.82 14.56 -0.47
N PRO A 19 2.77 14.74 -1.29
CA PRO A 19 1.52 14.03 -1.12
C PRO A 19 1.57 12.60 -1.68
N VAL A 20 2.68 11.88 -1.47
CA VAL A 20 2.87 10.49 -1.89
C VAL A 20 2.97 9.62 -0.65
N PHE A 21 2.15 8.57 -0.58
CA PHE A 21 2.11 7.67 0.56
C PHE A 21 2.17 6.22 0.11
N TYR A 22 2.81 5.40 0.96
CA TYR A 22 2.89 3.97 0.78
C TYR A 22 1.84 3.27 1.65
N ARG A 23 1.05 2.37 1.05
CA ARG A 23 0.09 1.52 1.75
C ARG A 23 0.68 0.12 1.89
N PRO A 24 1.35 -0.21 3.02
CA PRO A 24 2.02 -1.51 3.21
C PRO A 24 1.05 -2.68 3.09
N ARG A 25 -0.19 -2.51 3.57
CA ARG A 25 -1.28 -3.50 3.46
C ARG A 25 -1.45 -4.09 2.08
N PHE A 26 -1.33 -3.24 1.05
CA PHE A 26 -1.63 -3.59 -0.34
C PHE A 26 -0.39 -3.54 -1.24
N ARG A 27 0.79 -3.21 -0.70
CA ARG A 27 1.99 -2.91 -1.49
C ARG A 27 1.69 -1.93 -2.63
N THR A 28 1.10 -0.79 -2.28
CA THR A 28 0.76 0.26 -3.27
C THR A 28 1.30 1.62 -2.87
N TRP A 29 1.64 2.39 -3.88
CA TRP A 29 2.01 3.80 -3.77
C TRP A 29 0.89 4.63 -4.32
N VAL A 30 0.59 5.73 -3.65
CA VAL A 30 -0.57 6.55 -3.98
C VAL A 30 -0.18 8.02 -3.88
N LEU A 31 -0.63 8.80 -4.85
CA LEU A 31 -0.56 10.25 -4.86
C LEU A 31 -1.91 10.82 -4.41
N GLU A 32 -1.91 11.67 -3.38
CA GLU A 32 -3.09 12.41 -2.95
C GLU A 32 -3.18 13.73 -3.73
N GLN A 33 -4.33 13.98 -4.34
CA GLN A 33 -4.62 15.28 -4.91
C GLN A 33 -4.90 16.28 -3.77
N GLN A 34 -4.19 17.40 -3.78
CA GLN A 34 -4.31 18.46 -2.76
C GLN A 34 -5.46 19.42 -3.09
N ASP A 35 -6.65 18.89 -3.38
CA ASP A 35 -7.86 19.64 -3.69
C ASP A 35 -8.89 19.63 -2.54
N GLY A 36 -8.58 18.94 -1.44
CA GLY A 36 -9.49 18.75 -0.30
C GLY A 36 -10.60 17.71 -0.54
N LEU A 37 -10.59 17.00 -1.67
CA LEU A 37 -11.62 16.01 -2.03
C LEU A 37 -11.19 14.56 -1.76
N ASN A 38 -10.05 14.35 -1.09
CA ASN A 38 -9.46 13.02 -0.82
C ASN A 38 -9.27 12.16 -2.09
N THR A 39 -9.12 12.81 -3.25
CA THR A 39 -8.90 12.10 -4.52
C THR A 39 -7.50 11.49 -4.51
N ARG A 40 -7.40 10.20 -4.83
CA ARG A 40 -6.18 9.41 -4.70
C ARG A 40 -5.89 8.62 -5.96
N TRP A 41 -4.67 8.72 -6.45
CA TRP A 41 -4.21 8.06 -7.68
C TRP A 41 -3.15 7.03 -7.36
N ARG A 42 -3.38 5.76 -7.70
CA ARG A 42 -2.37 4.72 -7.54
C ARG A 42 -1.26 4.92 -8.57
N LEU A 43 -0.01 4.87 -8.11
CA LEU A 43 1.17 4.95 -8.96
C LEU A 43 1.54 3.56 -9.48
N GLU A 44 1.68 3.42 -10.80
CA GLU A 44 2.19 2.21 -11.45
C GLU A 44 3.69 2.29 -11.75
N TYR A 45 4.24 3.50 -11.83
CA TYR A 45 5.65 3.78 -12.05
C TYR A 45 6.15 4.77 -11.01
N CYS A 46 7.41 4.65 -10.63
CA CYS A 46 8.07 5.62 -9.77
C CYS A 46 8.19 6.98 -10.50
N PRO A 47 7.67 8.09 -9.96
CA PRO A 47 7.79 9.41 -10.57
C PRO A 47 9.23 9.91 -10.72
N TRP A 48 10.18 9.33 -9.98
CA TRP A 48 11.57 9.80 -9.92
C TRP A 48 12.54 8.95 -10.75
N CYS A 49 12.52 7.62 -10.60
CA CYS A 49 13.43 6.75 -11.36
C CYS A 49 12.76 6.02 -12.54
N GLY A 50 11.45 6.17 -12.72
CA GLY A 50 10.72 5.60 -13.85
C GLY A 50 10.55 4.07 -13.83
N VAL A 51 11.03 3.37 -12.80
CA VAL A 51 10.85 1.92 -12.71
C VAL A 51 9.37 1.58 -12.51
N LYS A 52 8.93 0.48 -13.12
CA LYS A 52 7.61 -0.09 -12.86
C LYS A 52 7.55 -0.60 -11.43
N LEU A 53 6.55 -0.16 -10.68
CA LEU A 53 6.33 -0.58 -9.30
C LEU A 53 5.74 -2.00 -9.27
N PRO A 54 5.98 -2.77 -8.18
CA PRO A 54 5.33 -4.06 -7.98
C PRO A 54 3.80 -3.97 -8.07
N SER A 55 3.17 -5.05 -8.50
CA SER A 55 1.70 -5.13 -8.53
C SER A 55 1.10 -5.02 -7.13
N SER A 56 -0.09 -4.41 -7.10
CA SER A 56 -0.96 -4.33 -5.92
C SER A 56 -1.30 -5.72 -5.41
N LEU A 57 -1.29 -5.91 -4.09
CA LEU A 57 -1.70 -7.13 -3.42
C LEU A 57 -3.17 -7.07 -2.95
N SER A 58 -4.01 -6.29 -3.63
CA SER A 58 -5.38 -6.02 -3.18
C SER A 58 -6.28 -7.24 -3.33
N GLU A 59 -6.11 -8.00 -4.41
CA GLU A 59 -6.88 -9.22 -4.64
C GLU A 59 -6.43 -10.32 -3.67
N GLU A 60 -5.12 -10.48 -3.50
CA GLU A 60 -4.52 -11.41 -2.55
C GLU A 60 -4.93 -11.10 -1.11
N TRP A 61 -4.99 -9.82 -0.74
CA TRP A 61 -5.48 -9.42 0.58
C TRP A 61 -6.96 -9.81 0.78
N MET A 62 -7.81 -9.59 -0.22
CA MET A 62 -9.21 -10.02 -0.16
C MET A 62 -9.34 -11.55 -0.06
N THR A 63 -8.51 -12.30 -0.79
CA THR A 63 -8.44 -13.77 -0.69
C THR A 63 -8.02 -14.19 0.72
N GLU A 64 -7.00 -13.54 1.29
CA GLU A 64 -6.49 -13.85 2.62
C GLU A 64 -7.51 -13.51 3.72
N MET A 65 -8.18 -12.37 3.64
CA MET A 65 -9.29 -12.03 4.55
C MET A 65 -10.37 -13.10 4.53
N ASN A 66 -10.85 -13.48 3.34
CA ASN A 66 -11.88 -14.50 3.18
C ASN A 66 -11.41 -15.86 3.72
N ARG A 67 -10.14 -16.24 3.46
CA ARG A 67 -9.55 -17.49 3.97
C ARG A 67 -9.52 -17.54 5.49
N ARG A 68 -9.33 -16.39 6.16
CA ARG A 68 -9.35 -16.26 7.62
C ARG A 68 -10.76 -16.05 8.20
N GLY A 69 -11.80 -16.06 7.36
CA GLY A 69 -13.19 -15.95 7.79
C GLY A 69 -13.72 -14.52 7.94
N PHE A 70 -12.97 -13.51 7.48
CA PHE A 70 -13.45 -12.13 7.47
C PHE A 70 -14.26 -11.85 6.21
N GLY A 71 -15.45 -11.28 6.39
CA GLY A 71 -16.32 -10.90 5.28
C GLY A 71 -15.93 -9.55 4.66
N PRO A 72 -16.49 -9.19 3.49
CA PRO A 72 -16.20 -7.94 2.78
C PRO A 72 -16.66 -6.66 3.53
N ARG A 73 -17.40 -6.82 4.63
CA ARG A 73 -17.85 -5.72 5.51
C ARG A 73 -17.03 -5.60 6.80
N ALA A 74 -16.01 -6.44 6.99
CA ALA A 74 -15.11 -6.32 8.13
C ALA A 74 -14.44 -4.94 8.10
N GLN A 75 -14.45 -4.27 9.24
CA GLN A 75 -13.76 -3.00 9.44
C GLN A 75 -12.35 -3.26 9.95
N ASP A 76 -11.48 -2.25 9.90
CA ASP A 76 -10.10 -2.39 10.39
C ASP A 76 -10.02 -2.87 11.85
N ASP A 77 -10.97 -2.47 12.70
CA ASP A 77 -11.06 -2.91 14.11
C ASP A 77 -11.45 -4.38 14.28
N ASP A 78 -12.07 -4.99 13.26
CA ASP A 78 -12.43 -6.42 13.26
C ASP A 78 -11.26 -7.30 12.81
N LEU A 79 -10.24 -6.70 12.18
CA LEU A 79 -9.16 -7.43 11.53
C LEU A 79 -7.94 -7.60 12.46
N PRO A 80 -7.29 -8.77 12.43
CA PRO A 80 -5.97 -8.97 13.00
C PRO A 80 -4.97 -7.92 12.53
N ALA A 81 -4.11 -7.46 13.45
CA ALA A 81 -3.17 -6.39 13.18
C ALA A 81 -2.22 -6.68 12.01
N ASP A 82 -1.90 -7.95 11.72
CA ASP A 82 -1.05 -8.32 10.59
C ASP A 82 -1.72 -8.13 9.23
N LEU A 83 -3.07 -8.16 9.16
CA LEU A 83 -3.83 -7.82 7.96
C LEU A 83 -3.93 -6.30 7.74
N LEU A 84 -3.52 -5.49 8.71
CA LEU A 84 -3.56 -4.02 8.60
C LEU A 84 -2.29 -3.45 7.96
N ASP A 85 -1.21 -4.23 7.92
CA ASP A 85 0.11 -3.83 7.41
C ASP A 85 0.70 -4.89 6.46
N ASP A 86 2.03 -4.91 6.30
CA ASP A 86 2.73 -5.80 5.38
C ASP A 86 3.02 -7.21 5.92
N ARG A 87 2.75 -7.46 7.21
CA ARG A 87 3.15 -8.72 7.86
C ARG A 87 2.44 -9.93 7.27
N TRP A 88 1.17 -9.80 6.88
CA TRP A 88 0.41 -10.93 6.31
C TRP A 88 1.06 -11.44 5.01
N TRP A 89 1.46 -10.55 4.10
CA TRP A 89 2.00 -10.96 2.80
C TRP A 89 3.48 -11.30 2.88
N LYS A 90 4.24 -10.65 3.77
CA LYS A 90 5.63 -11.04 4.08
C LYS A 90 5.69 -12.46 4.66
N ALA A 91 4.72 -12.83 5.51
CA ALA A 91 4.61 -14.19 6.03
C ALA A 91 4.24 -15.23 4.95
N LEU A 92 3.56 -14.81 3.88
CA LEU A 92 3.22 -15.65 2.73
C LEU A 92 4.31 -15.65 1.63
N GLY A 93 5.33 -14.79 1.74
CA GLY A 93 6.41 -14.66 0.77
C GLY A 93 6.01 -13.98 -0.55
N LEU A 94 5.01 -13.09 -0.51
CA LEU A 94 4.51 -12.35 -1.66
C LEU A 94 5.31 -11.07 -1.97
#